data_AF-A0A0W8BQ19-F1
#
_entry.id   AF-A0A0W8BQ19-F1
#
_cell.length_a   1.000
_cell.length_b   1.000
_cell.length_c   1.000
_cell.angle_alpha   90.00
_cell.angle_beta   90.00
_cell.angle_gamma   90.00
#
_symmetry.space_group_name_H-M   'P 1'
#
loop_
_entity.id
_entity.type
_entity.pdbx_description
1 polymer ?
#
loop_
_entity_poly.entity_id
_entity_poly.type
_entity_poly.pdbx_seq_one_letter_code
_entity_poly.pdbx_strand_id
1 'polypeptide(L)'
;MRLDSDDDTEDASVFSDDDDLGPSEAATESNGIAPDFHFDPKPLNAIGGVTEILRGNVDKTLLSDMKFKGWTDPSNVTLYPYMDEPHEARPDSWMSEDYPGIYDGDYGPTPGALNAAKTPAGAFFRLAPPDMWETIAGASDDYFEANLDKRVAVQHAKQQARIRKHRDFQDQPPKQIKEALNTLIALLT
;
A
#
# COMPACT_ATOMS: atom_id res chain seq x y z
N MET A 1 -6.82 12.92 51.57
CA MET A 1 -5.86 13.17 50.47
C MET A 1 -6.58 12.79 49.19
N ARG A 2 -6.91 13.78 48.34
CA ARG A 2 -7.45 13.55 47.00
C ARG A 2 -6.26 13.28 46.08
N LEU A 3 -6.35 12.22 45.30
CA LEU A 3 -5.43 11.92 44.21
C LEU A 3 -6.17 12.30 42.93
N ASP A 4 -5.89 13.50 42.42
CA ASP A 4 -6.28 13.89 41.07
C ASP A 4 -5.08 13.55 40.17
N SER A 5 -5.28 12.56 39.30
CA SER A 5 -4.30 12.10 38.31
C SER A 5 -4.75 12.62 36.96
N ASP A 6 -4.33 13.83 36.61
CA ASP A 6 -4.33 14.29 35.21
C ASP A 6 -3.12 13.67 34.52
N ASP A 7 -3.37 12.62 33.74
CA ASP A 7 -2.43 12.08 32.77
C ASP A 7 -2.70 12.76 31.42
N ASP A 8 -2.35 14.04 31.33
CA ASP A 8 -2.19 14.74 30.04
C ASP A 8 -0.77 14.49 29.54
N THR A 9 -0.48 13.24 29.18
CA THR A 9 0.68 12.94 28.33
C THR A 9 0.25 13.07 26.88
N GLU A 10 0.01 14.30 26.44
CA GLU A 10 -0.07 14.69 25.03
C GLU A 10 1.34 14.54 24.43
N ASP A 11 1.72 13.30 24.13
CA ASP A 11 2.95 12.97 23.43
C ASP A 11 2.99 13.74 22.11
N ALA A 12 4.00 14.60 22.01
CA ALA A 12 4.26 15.49 20.90
C ALA A 12 4.72 14.68 19.68
N SER A 13 3.79 13.99 19.02
CA SER A 13 4.04 13.46 17.68
C SER A 13 3.93 14.59 16.65
N VAL A 14 5.09 15.06 16.18
CA VAL A 14 5.24 16.05 15.09
C VAL A 14 4.87 15.44 13.71
N PHE A 15 4.68 14.13 13.66
CA PHE A 15 4.39 13.35 12.48
C PHE A 15 3.10 12.55 12.72
N SER A 16 1.96 13.19 12.48
CA SER A 16 0.71 12.46 12.29
C SER A 16 0.48 12.24 10.79
N ASP A 17 0.05 11.01 10.53
CA ASP A 17 0.06 10.21 9.32
C ASP A 17 -0.88 10.70 8.20
N ASP A 18 -0.59 10.18 7.01
CA ASP A 18 -1.40 10.09 5.79
C ASP A 18 -1.82 11.34 4.99
N ASP A 19 -1.21 11.47 3.80
CA ASP A 19 -1.90 11.49 2.49
C ASP A 19 -0.84 11.65 1.38
N ASP A 20 -0.02 10.62 1.16
CA ASP A 20 0.83 10.50 -0.05
C ASP A 20 0.22 9.46 -0.99
N LEU A 21 -0.86 9.87 -1.67
CA LEU A 21 -1.47 9.09 -2.74
C LEU A 21 -0.55 9.13 -3.96
N GLY A 22 0.27 8.09 -4.09
CA GLY A 22 1.19 7.92 -5.23
C GLY A 22 0.48 7.90 -6.59
N PRO A 23 1.23 8.09 -7.70
CA PRO A 23 0.66 8.09 -9.04
C PRO A 23 0.04 6.73 -9.39
N SER A 24 -1.20 6.75 -9.89
CA SER A 24 -1.88 5.58 -10.42
C SER A 24 -1.08 4.97 -11.58
N GLU A 25 -0.66 3.72 -11.43
CA GLU A 25 0.03 2.96 -12.47
C GLU A 25 -0.90 2.78 -13.68
N ALA A 26 -0.38 3.06 -14.88
CA ALA A 26 -1.09 2.84 -16.12
C ALA A 26 -1.22 1.32 -16.37
N ALA A 27 -2.47 0.86 -16.52
CA ALA A 27 -2.79 -0.53 -16.77
C ALA A 27 -2.10 -1.04 -18.05
N THR A 28 -1.31 -2.11 -17.91
CA THR A 28 -0.83 -2.91 -19.04
C THR A 28 -2.01 -3.61 -19.71
N GLU A 29 -2.20 -3.35 -21.00
CA GLU A 29 -3.19 -4.00 -21.86
C GLU A 29 -2.96 -5.52 -21.93
N SER A 30 -3.80 -6.28 -21.21
CA SER A 30 -3.92 -7.72 -21.39
C SER A 30 -5.00 -7.99 -22.44
N ASN A 31 -4.58 -8.45 -23.62
CA ASN A 31 -5.43 -8.80 -24.77
C ASN A 31 -6.19 -10.11 -24.56
N GLY A 32 -7.02 -10.16 -23.53
CA GLY A 32 -8.05 -11.17 -23.35
C GLY A 32 -9.27 -10.50 -22.74
N ILE A 33 -10.21 -10.07 -23.58
CA ILE A 33 -11.52 -9.63 -23.09
C ILE A 33 -12.22 -10.88 -22.56
N ALA A 34 -12.00 -11.19 -21.28
CA ALA A 34 -12.92 -12.02 -20.53
C ALA A 34 -14.31 -11.37 -20.66
N PRO A 35 -15.39 -12.16 -20.84
CA PRO A 35 -16.73 -11.60 -20.78
C PRO A 35 -16.84 -10.83 -19.47
N ASP A 36 -17.15 -9.54 -19.58
CA ASP A 36 -17.27 -8.64 -18.43
C ASP A 36 -18.39 -9.20 -17.55
N PHE A 37 -18.01 -9.93 -16.50
CA PHE A 37 -18.95 -10.41 -15.50
C PHE A 37 -19.40 -9.17 -14.75
N HIS A 38 -20.44 -8.51 -15.26
CA HIS A 38 -21.07 -7.40 -14.58
C HIS A 38 -21.43 -7.85 -13.17
N PHE A 39 -20.78 -7.25 -12.17
CA PHE A 39 -21.13 -7.47 -10.77
C PHE A 39 -22.63 -7.21 -10.60
N ASP A 40 -23.32 -8.12 -9.91
CA ASP A 40 -24.71 -7.88 -9.51
C ASP A 40 -24.74 -6.55 -8.73
N PRO A 41 -25.56 -5.57 -9.13
CA PRO A 41 -25.61 -4.27 -8.46
C PRO A 41 -26.17 -4.36 -7.04
N LYS A 42 -26.80 -5.49 -6.65
CA LYS A 42 -27.36 -5.71 -5.32
C LYS A 42 -26.34 -5.51 -4.19
N PRO A 43 -25.13 -6.10 -4.23
CA PRO A 43 -24.08 -5.81 -3.25
C PRO A 43 -23.78 -4.32 -3.08
N LEU A 44 -23.63 -3.57 -4.18
CA LEU A 44 -23.35 -2.13 -4.13
C LEU A 44 -24.54 -1.35 -3.56
N ASN A 45 -25.76 -1.72 -3.93
CA ASN A 45 -26.97 -1.10 -3.40
C ASN A 45 -27.18 -1.40 -1.91
N ALA A 46 -26.78 -2.59 -1.44
CA ALA A 46 -26.90 -2.99 -0.04
C ALA A 46 -26.02 -2.13 0.89
N ILE A 47 -24.95 -1.53 0.36
CA ILE A 47 -24.05 -0.63 1.10
C ILE A 47 -24.30 0.86 0.82
N GLY A 48 -25.47 1.20 0.26
CA GLY A 48 -25.89 2.58 -0.02
C GLY A 48 -25.59 3.06 -1.45
N GLY A 49 -25.02 2.22 -2.30
CA GLY A 49 -24.66 2.55 -3.67
C GLY A 49 -23.32 3.29 -3.79
N VAL A 50 -22.80 3.34 -5.00
CA VAL A 50 -21.47 3.94 -5.32
C VAL A 50 -21.37 5.40 -4.84
N THR A 51 -22.47 6.15 -4.86
CA THR A 51 -22.50 7.55 -4.43
C THR A 51 -22.28 7.73 -2.92
N GLU A 52 -22.79 6.81 -2.09
CA GLU A 52 -22.61 6.89 -0.64
C GLU A 52 -21.23 6.38 -0.21
N ILE A 53 -20.68 5.40 -0.95
CA ILE A 53 -19.28 4.96 -0.79
C ILE A 53 -18.31 6.11 -1.07
N LEU A 54 -18.50 6.83 -2.18
CA LEU A 54 -17.67 7.99 -2.53
C LEU A 54 -17.77 9.13 -1.51
N ARG A 55 -18.89 9.21 -0.79
CA ARG A 55 -19.09 10.19 0.30
C ARG A 55 -18.55 9.70 1.64
N GLY A 56 -17.99 8.48 1.72
CA GLY A 56 -17.52 7.87 2.96
C GLY A 56 -18.64 7.53 3.94
N ASN A 57 -19.89 7.48 3.47
CA ASN A 57 -21.08 7.34 4.30
C ASN A 57 -21.61 5.89 4.29
N VAL A 58 -20.69 4.93 4.34
CA VAL A 58 -21.02 3.49 4.41
C VAL A 58 -21.35 3.14 5.86
N ASP A 59 -22.43 2.39 6.08
CA ASP A 59 -22.83 1.94 7.42
C ASP A 59 -21.71 1.08 8.06
N LYS A 60 -21.12 1.60 9.14
CA LYS A 60 -20.04 0.95 9.89
C LYS A 60 -20.47 -0.39 10.50
N THR A 61 -21.76 -0.59 10.70
CA THR A 61 -22.31 -1.82 11.27
C THR A 61 -22.34 -2.96 10.24
N LEU A 62 -22.29 -2.67 8.94
CA LEU A 62 -22.38 -3.69 7.89
C LEU A 62 -21.18 -4.65 7.88
N LEU A 63 -19.95 -4.13 7.92
CA LEU A 63 -18.75 -4.97 8.03
C LEU A 63 -18.67 -5.69 9.37
N SER A 64 -19.16 -5.04 10.44
CA SER A 64 -19.26 -5.64 11.76
C SER A 64 -20.25 -6.80 11.78
N ASP A 65 -21.39 -6.66 11.12
CA ASP A 65 -22.42 -7.70 10.99
C ASP A 65 -21.91 -8.87 10.14
N MET A 66 -21.19 -8.60 9.04
CA MET A 66 -20.52 -9.62 8.22
C MET A 66 -19.47 -10.41 9.01
N LYS A 67 -18.75 -9.78 9.94
CA LYS A 67 -17.80 -10.47 10.83
C LYS A 67 -18.49 -11.56 11.66
N PHE A 68 -19.74 -11.34 12.08
CA PHE A 68 -20.47 -12.29 12.94
C PHE A 68 -21.38 -13.24 12.15
N LYS A 69 -21.93 -12.81 11.02
CA LYS A 69 -22.85 -13.60 10.19
C LYS A 69 -22.16 -14.38 9.06
N GLY A 70 -20.90 -14.07 8.76
CA GLY A 70 -20.14 -14.69 7.67
C GLY A 70 -20.63 -14.27 6.28
N TRP A 71 -20.16 -15.00 5.27
CA TRP A 71 -20.66 -14.91 3.89
C TRP A 71 -21.95 -15.72 3.80
N THR A 72 -23.01 -15.15 3.21
CA THR A 72 -24.22 -15.91 2.91
C THR A 72 -23.94 -16.91 1.79
N ASP A 73 -24.49 -18.12 1.91
CA ASP A 73 -24.39 -19.12 0.84
C ASP A 73 -24.92 -18.55 -0.49
N PRO A 74 -24.20 -18.76 -1.61
CA PRO A 74 -24.68 -18.32 -2.91
C PRO A 74 -26.00 -19.01 -3.23
N SER A 75 -27.03 -18.20 -3.51
CA SER A 75 -28.39 -18.70 -3.79
C SER A 75 -28.49 -19.47 -5.11
N ASN A 76 -27.60 -19.18 -6.05
CA ASN A 76 -27.44 -19.92 -7.30
C ASN A 76 -25.95 -20.26 -7.50
N VAL A 77 -25.62 -21.55 -7.47
CA VAL A 77 -24.34 -22.04 -7.97
C VAL A 77 -24.63 -22.72 -9.31
N THR A 78 -24.34 -22.03 -10.41
CA THR A 78 -24.34 -22.67 -11.73
C THR A 78 -22.99 -23.35 -11.90
N LEU A 79 -22.91 -24.61 -11.47
CA LEU A 79 -21.75 -25.43 -11.75
C LEU A 79 -21.66 -25.65 -13.25
N TYR A 80 -20.45 -25.53 -13.80
CA TYR A 80 -20.23 -26.00 -15.17
C TYR A 80 -20.38 -27.53 -15.19
N PRO A 81 -20.88 -28.14 -16.29
CA PRO A 81 -21.09 -29.59 -16.35
C PRO A 81 -19.86 -30.42 -15.95
N TYR A 82 -18.65 -29.93 -16.23
CA TYR A 82 -17.39 -30.60 -15.86
C TYR A 82 -17.04 -30.50 -14.36
N MET A 83 -17.69 -29.62 -13.59
CA MET A 83 -17.49 -29.48 -12.14
C MET A 83 -18.31 -30.50 -11.33
N ASP A 84 -19.31 -31.13 -11.95
CA ASP A 84 -20.08 -32.24 -11.36
C ASP A 84 -19.42 -33.61 -11.61
N GLU A 85 -18.39 -33.67 -12.44
CA GLU A 85 -17.65 -34.89 -12.74
C GLU A 85 -16.70 -35.24 -11.58
N PRO A 86 -16.54 -36.54 -11.22
CA PRO A 86 -15.56 -36.95 -10.24
C PRO A 86 -14.15 -36.48 -10.65
N HIS A 87 -13.37 -35.98 -9.68
CA HIS A 87 -11.99 -35.58 -9.93
C HIS A 87 -11.20 -36.73 -10.56
N GLU A 88 -10.76 -36.55 -11.81
CA GLU A 88 -9.86 -37.49 -12.46
C GLU A 88 -8.44 -37.25 -11.95
N ALA A 89 -7.88 -38.25 -11.26
CA ALA A 89 -6.48 -38.22 -10.87
C ALA A 89 -5.61 -38.19 -12.13
N ARG A 90 -4.83 -37.13 -12.28
CA ARG A 90 -3.87 -37.02 -13.38
C ARG A 90 -2.69 -37.97 -13.13
N PRO A 91 -2.14 -38.61 -14.18
CA PRO A 91 -0.96 -39.46 -14.04
C PRO A 91 0.24 -38.61 -13.58
N ASP A 92 1.16 -39.16 -12.78
CA ASP A 92 2.30 -38.39 -12.24
C ASP A 92 3.13 -37.64 -13.31
N SER A 93 3.12 -38.12 -14.55
CA SER A 93 3.80 -37.51 -15.70
C SER A 93 3.06 -36.34 -16.35
N TRP A 94 1.83 -36.03 -15.95
CA TRP A 94 0.96 -35.05 -16.62
C TRP A 94 1.59 -33.66 -16.73
N MET A 95 2.36 -33.23 -15.72
CA MET A 95 3.03 -31.93 -15.76
C MET A 95 4.13 -31.88 -16.83
N SER A 96 4.90 -32.96 -16.98
CA SER A 96 5.97 -33.04 -17.99
C SER A 96 5.41 -33.22 -19.42
N GLU A 97 4.24 -33.85 -19.56
CA GLU A 97 3.58 -34.10 -20.85
C GLU A 97 2.80 -32.89 -21.37
N ASP A 98 1.99 -32.26 -20.51
CA ASP A 98 1.15 -31.12 -20.89
C ASP A 98 1.96 -29.81 -20.93
N TYR A 99 3.04 -29.74 -20.13
CA TYR A 99 3.92 -28.57 -20.06
C TYR A 99 5.40 -28.95 -20.24
N PRO A 100 5.77 -29.45 -21.42
CA PRO A 100 7.15 -29.87 -21.70
C PRO A 100 8.10 -28.68 -21.57
N GLY A 101 9.15 -28.84 -20.76
CA GLY A 101 10.20 -27.84 -20.56
C GLY A 101 9.99 -26.85 -19.41
N ILE A 102 8.89 -26.95 -18.64
CA ILE A 102 8.74 -26.15 -17.40
C ILE A 102 9.83 -26.51 -16.36
N TYR A 103 10.14 -27.80 -16.23
CA TYR A 103 11.10 -28.28 -15.22
C TYR A 103 12.41 -28.84 -15.82
N ASP A 104 12.40 -29.18 -17.11
CA ASP A 104 13.49 -29.93 -17.78
C ASP A 104 14.29 -29.08 -18.78
N GLY A 105 13.98 -27.79 -18.92
CA GLY A 105 14.75 -26.87 -19.76
C GLY A 105 15.92 -26.21 -19.02
N ASP A 106 16.77 -25.47 -19.75
CA ASP A 106 17.83 -24.60 -19.17
C ASP A 106 17.26 -23.42 -18.34
N TYR A 107 15.96 -23.45 -18.06
CA TYR A 107 15.24 -22.45 -17.29
C TYR A 107 15.44 -22.71 -15.81
N GLY A 108 16.21 -21.83 -15.18
CA GLY A 108 16.51 -21.90 -13.75
C GLY A 108 17.40 -20.74 -13.32
N PRO A 109 17.68 -20.60 -12.02
CA PRO A 109 18.57 -19.56 -11.55
C PRO A 109 19.96 -19.72 -12.19
N THR A 110 20.42 -18.69 -12.89
CA THR A 110 21.78 -18.66 -13.45
C THR A 110 22.84 -19.01 -12.39
N PRO A 111 24.04 -19.49 -12.77
CA PRO A 111 25.12 -19.75 -11.80
C PRO A 111 25.42 -18.56 -10.88
N GLY A 112 25.30 -17.34 -11.39
CA GLY A 112 25.43 -16.11 -10.59
C GLY A 112 24.29 -15.92 -9.58
N ALA A 113 23.07 -16.30 -9.93
CA ALA A 113 21.92 -16.29 -9.00
C ALA A 113 22.06 -17.35 -7.91
N LEU A 114 22.48 -18.57 -8.27
CA LEU A 114 22.78 -19.62 -7.30
C LEU A 114 23.90 -19.21 -6.34
N ASN A 115 24.95 -18.55 -6.85
CA ASN A 115 26.04 -18.07 -6.00
C ASN A 115 25.59 -16.95 -5.05
N ALA A 116 24.78 -16.00 -5.52
CA ALA A 116 24.23 -14.94 -4.69
C ALA A 116 23.27 -15.48 -3.62
N ALA A 117 22.45 -16.48 -3.97
CA ALA A 117 21.49 -17.14 -3.09
C ALA A 117 22.12 -17.96 -1.95
N LYS A 118 23.45 -18.13 -1.92
CA LYS A 118 24.16 -18.73 -0.77
C LYS A 118 23.95 -17.96 0.53
N THR A 119 23.53 -16.70 0.45
CA THR A 119 23.14 -15.88 1.62
C THR A 119 21.87 -15.11 1.33
N PRO A 120 21.01 -14.86 2.34
CA PRO A 120 19.83 -14.00 2.16
C PRO A 120 20.18 -12.60 1.62
N ALA A 121 21.26 -12.00 2.15
CA ALA A 121 21.73 -10.70 1.69
C ALA A 121 22.22 -10.72 0.23
N GLY A 122 22.95 -11.76 -0.18
CA GLY A 122 23.40 -11.91 -1.56
C GLY A 122 22.23 -12.06 -2.54
N ALA A 123 21.19 -12.82 -2.18
CA ALA A 123 19.96 -12.91 -2.97
C ALA A 123 19.28 -11.55 -3.09
N PHE A 124 19.16 -10.82 -1.99
CA PHE A 124 18.57 -9.50 -1.93
C PHE A 124 19.33 -8.49 -2.81
N PHE A 125 20.64 -8.36 -2.65
CA PHE A 125 21.45 -7.41 -3.44
C PHE A 125 21.63 -7.81 -4.91
N ARG A 126 21.31 -9.06 -5.28
CA ARG A 126 21.19 -9.43 -6.69
C ARG A 126 19.91 -8.88 -7.33
N LEU A 127 18.82 -8.79 -6.57
CA LEU A 127 17.56 -8.17 -7.02
C LEU A 127 17.61 -6.64 -6.89
N ALA A 128 18.27 -6.15 -5.86
CA ALA A 128 18.35 -4.74 -5.50
C ALA A 128 19.82 -4.30 -5.41
N PRO A 129 20.52 -4.11 -6.54
CA PRO A 129 21.94 -3.80 -6.57
C PRO A 129 22.25 -2.41 -5.98
N PRO A 130 23.47 -2.17 -5.47
CA PRO A 130 23.87 -0.89 -4.88
C PRO A 130 23.54 0.33 -5.75
N ASP A 131 23.84 0.28 -7.05
CA ASP A 131 23.58 1.37 -8.00
C ASP A 131 22.09 1.77 -8.05
N MET A 132 21.18 0.81 -7.83
CA MET A 132 19.74 1.09 -7.75
C MET A 132 19.44 1.93 -6.50
N TRP A 133 20.02 1.59 -5.36
CA TRP A 133 19.84 2.35 -4.11
C TRP A 133 20.46 3.73 -4.19
N GLU A 134 21.62 3.88 -4.83
CA GLU A 134 22.23 5.19 -5.09
C GLU A 134 21.33 6.06 -5.97
N THR A 135 20.72 5.48 -7.00
CA THR A 135 19.77 6.18 -7.86
C THR A 135 18.52 6.61 -7.08
N ILE A 136 17.97 5.72 -6.25
CA ILE A 136 16.80 6.02 -5.40
C ILE A 136 17.13 7.13 -4.41
N ALA A 137 18.29 7.08 -3.76
CA ALA A 137 18.73 8.10 -2.82
C ALA A 137 18.86 9.46 -3.52
N GLY A 138 19.57 9.53 -4.64
CA GLY A 138 19.71 10.77 -5.41
C GLY A 138 18.37 11.34 -5.87
N ALA A 139 17.46 10.51 -6.40
CA ALA A 139 16.14 10.95 -6.81
C ALA A 139 15.28 11.44 -5.62
N SER A 140 15.44 10.84 -4.45
CA SER A 140 14.74 11.24 -3.22
C SER A 140 15.24 12.60 -2.72
N ASP A 141 16.55 12.83 -2.74
CA ASP A 141 17.17 14.11 -2.40
C ASP A 141 16.74 15.21 -3.36
N ASP A 142 16.78 14.95 -4.67
CA ASP A 142 16.30 15.87 -5.71
C ASP A 142 14.82 16.24 -5.50
N TYR A 143 13.97 15.24 -5.23
CA TYR A 143 12.56 15.47 -4.93
C TYR A 143 12.36 16.29 -3.67
N PHE A 144 13.14 16.02 -2.61
CA PHE A 144 13.07 16.77 -1.38
C PHE A 144 13.43 18.24 -1.61
N GLU A 145 14.58 18.52 -2.23
CA GLU A 145 15.05 19.88 -2.50
C GLU A 145 14.07 20.66 -3.39
N ALA A 146 13.56 20.02 -4.45
CA ALA A 146 12.57 20.63 -5.34
C ALA A 146 11.25 21.00 -4.63
N ASN A 147 10.93 20.34 -3.51
CA ASN A 147 9.69 20.57 -2.75
C ASN A 147 9.90 21.22 -1.38
N LEU A 148 11.14 21.54 -1.00
CA LEU A 148 11.47 22.09 0.32
C LEU A 148 10.68 23.37 0.63
N ASP A 149 10.67 24.34 -0.27
CA ASP A 149 9.96 25.60 -0.05
C ASP A 149 8.44 25.42 0.04
N LYS A 150 7.88 24.46 -0.70
CA LYS A 150 6.45 24.11 -0.59
C LYS A 150 6.14 23.51 0.78
N ARG A 151 6.99 22.59 1.26
CA ARG A 151 6.87 21.97 2.59
C ARG A 151 6.95 23.03 3.69
N VAL A 152 7.88 23.98 3.58
CA VAL A 152 8.00 25.13 4.49
C VAL A 152 6.73 25.97 4.48
N ALA A 153 6.20 26.31 3.31
CA ALA A 153 4.98 27.10 3.19
C ALA A 153 3.76 26.39 3.80
N VAL A 154 3.60 25.09 3.54
CA VAL A 154 2.54 24.26 4.13
C VAL A 154 2.67 24.19 5.65
N GLN A 155 3.88 23.96 6.18
CA GLN A 155 4.11 23.92 7.62
C GLN A 155 3.84 25.27 8.29
N HIS A 156 4.28 26.37 7.68
CA HIS A 156 4.00 27.71 8.19
C HIS A 156 2.49 28.02 8.18
N ALA A 157 1.76 27.64 7.13
CA ALA A 157 0.30 27.79 7.08
C ALA A 157 -0.40 26.98 8.18
N LYS A 158 0.06 25.75 8.46
CA LYS A 158 -0.42 24.93 9.58
C LYS A 158 -0.18 25.61 10.93
N GLN A 159 1.01 26.19 11.14
CA GLN A 159 1.33 26.93 12.37
C GLN A 159 0.43 28.16 12.54
N GLN A 160 0.19 28.94 11.47
CA GLN A 160 -0.73 30.08 11.52
C GLN A 160 -2.17 29.66 11.84
N ALA A 161 -2.63 28.54 11.30
CA ALA A 161 -3.94 28.00 11.62
C ALA A 161 -4.03 27.57 13.11
N ARG A 162 -2.93 27.05 13.67
CA ARG A 162 -2.83 26.68 15.08
C ARG A 162 -2.87 27.90 16.01
N ILE A 163 -2.18 28.98 15.68
CA ILE A 163 -2.24 30.25 16.45
C ILE A 163 -3.67 30.78 16.57
N ARG A 164 -4.48 30.64 15.51
CA ARG A 164 -5.88 31.07 15.54
C ARG A 164 -6.72 30.31 16.56
N LYS A 165 -6.35 29.06 16.88
CA LYS A 165 -7.04 28.20 17.84
C LYS A 165 -6.42 28.25 19.25
N HIS A 166 -5.10 28.36 19.32
CA HIS A 166 -4.30 28.33 20.55
C HIS A 166 -3.39 29.54 20.60
N ARG A 167 -3.77 30.55 21.41
CA ARG A 167 -3.07 31.86 21.47
C ARG A 167 -1.70 31.80 22.13
N ASP A 168 -1.41 30.72 22.83
CA ASP A 168 -0.16 30.39 23.51
C ASP A 168 0.88 29.74 22.58
N PHE A 169 0.45 29.26 21.40
CA PHE A 169 1.35 28.68 20.42
C PHE A 169 2.25 29.74 19.76
N GLN A 170 3.55 29.47 19.72
CA GLN A 170 4.56 30.31 19.07
C GLN A 170 4.84 29.78 17.65
N ASP A 171 4.70 30.62 16.63
CA ASP A 171 5.11 30.26 15.27
C ASP A 171 6.63 30.32 15.10
N GLN A 172 7.12 29.43 14.25
CA GLN A 172 8.47 29.49 13.72
C GLN A 172 8.43 30.24 12.38
N PRO A 173 9.33 31.20 12.16
CA PRO A 173 9.44 31.84 10.87
C PRO A 173 9.87 30.81 9.80
N PRO A 174 9.46 30.99 8.53
CA PRO A 174 9.77 30.06 7.43
C PRO A 174 11.25 29.67 7.31
N LYS A 175 12.17 30.58 7.67
CA LYS A 175 13.62 30.30 7.68
C LYS A 175 14.00 29.25 8.73
N GLN A 176 13.47 29.35 9.94
CA GLN A 176 13.74 28.37 11.00
C GLN A 176 13.11 27.01 10.67
N ILE A 177 11.93 27.01 10.05
CA ILE A 177 11.30 25.78 9.55
C ILE A 177 12.17 25.11 8.49
N LYS A 178 12.69 25.89 7.53
CA LYS A 178 13.58 25.39 6.46
C LYS A 178 14.88 24.82 7.03
N GLU A 179 15.50 25.51 7.99
CA GLU A 179 16.72 25.06 8.67
C GLU A 179 16.49 23.75 9.44
N ALA A 180 15.36 23.61 10.14
CA ALA A 180 15.01 22.39 10.85
C ALA A 180 14.83 21.19 9.90
N LEU A 181 14.15 21.40 8.77
CA LEU A 181 13.95 20.35 7.76
C LEU A 181 15.28 19.89 7.13
N ASN A 182 16.19 20.82 6.84
CA ASN A 182 17.51 20.47 6.32
C ASN A 182 18.39 19.77 7.36
N THR A 183 18.28 20.14 8.64
CA THR A 183 19.02 19.52 9.73
C THR A 183 18.57 18.08 9.97
N LEU A 184 17.28 17.79 9.83
CA LEU A 184 16.75 16.43 9.92
C LEU A 184 17.34 15.49 8.87
N ILE A 185 17.56 15.98 7.64
CA ILE A 185 18.19 15.18 6.58
C ILE A 185 19.66 14.93 6.87
N ALA A 186 20.39 15.97 7.29
CA ALA A 186 21.81 15.84 7.58
C ALA A 186 22.13 14.87 8.73
N LEU A 187 21.14 14.49 9.54
CA LEU A 187 21.26 13.47 10.60
C LEU A 187 20.92 12.06 10.14
N LEU A 188 20.29 11.90 8.96
CA LEU A 188 19.88 10.63 8.37
C LEU A 188 20.86 10.13 7.29
N THR A 189 21.75 11.00 6.83
CA THR A 189 22.88 10.72 5.92
C THR A 189 24.17 10.51 6.69
#